data_AF-A0A4U1JFX6-F1
#
_entry.id   AF-A0A4U1JFX6-F1
#
_cell.length_a   1.000
_cell.length_b   1.000
_cell.length_c   1.000
_cell.angle_alpha   90.00
_cell.angle_beta   90.00
_cell.angle_gamma   90.00
#
_symmetry.space_group_name_H-M   'P 1'
#
loop_
_entity.id
_entity.type
_entity.pdbx_description
1 polymer ?
#
loop_
_entity_poly.entity_id
_entity_poly.type
_entity_poly.pdbx_seq_one_letter_code
_entity_poly.pdbx_strand_id
1 'polypeptide(L)'
;MFVWTIDGETHCAGFDETGALFGGAGALVFGGLLAVLLSLPSAWVLGGLGIVVTLCVGCRYSIRIGPDGIRLTLYRFWLVPVHRRHSLLDANIDLHQDLDVAELRGLVIRELYADPGFDNESDVFGPRFGQTRLVRLHARLVDALEAMRAAAANAPVPPELRNFGLGPQMGAFDLVRAIRDDRGRLRRVRSVSPVYVGEVEVPPGSMFHFNEDRFLDPRREDRLHEVVLGGPIPLLGKTIRPGASLVFTPSGRLSSLRGAFESEVEIDGTWVNGRDVLSFNEEGELMGFTLAKDGRAAGRRFPVGSRFQCWPGDDLLPTRWTVRLGGPLELPDITLRAGEWIELSDDISRITAIWPRSDVKAYRLVVRAGIVPIPLRKDGRIDLAGCLKSGILRPRGEAEAQRGC
;
A
#
# COMPACT_ATOMS: atom_id res chain seq x y z
N MET A 1 -17.52 -22.85 -14.13
CA MET A 1 -17.46 -22.00 -12.94
C MET A 1 -18.87 -21.84 -12.44
N PHE A 2 -19.07 -22.13 -11.16
CA PHE A 2 -20.38 -22.16 -10.54
C PHE A 2 -20.33 -21.23 -9.34
N VAL A 3 -21.30 -20.33 -9.24
CA VAL A 3 -21.53 -19.50 -8.05
C VAL A 3 -22.91 -19.88 -7.55
N TRP A 4 -23.00 -20.23 -6.28
CA TRP A 4 -24.24 -20.65 -5.66
C TRP A 4 -24.23 -20.25 -4.18
N THR A 5 -25.42 -20.14 -3.58
CA THR A 5 -25.56 -19.75 -2.17
C THR A 5 -26.25 -20.90 -1.41
N ILE A 6 -25.65 -21.35 -0.32
CA ILE A 6 -26.19 -22.40 0.57
C ILE A 6 -26.07 -21.86 1.99
N ASP A 7 -27.15 -21.97 2.78
CA ASP A 7 -27.17 -21.58 4.19
C ASP A 7 -26.64 -20.16 4.48
N GLY A 8 -26.91 -19.23 3.56
CA GLY A 8 -26.46 -17.83 3.66
C GLY A 8 -25.02 -17.59 3.22
N GLU A 9 -24.28 -18.62 2.81
CA GLU A 9 -22.90 -18.51 2.34
C GLU A 9 -22.82 -18.60 0.83
N THR A 10 -22.02 -17.73 0.22
CA THR A 10 -21.78 -17.76 -1.22
C THR A 10 -20.55 -18.60 -1.51
N HIS A 11 -20.76 -19.65 -2.30
CA HIS A 11 -19.72 -20.54 -2.78
C HIS A 11 -19.43 -20.23 -4.24
N CYS A 12 -18.15 -20.17 -4.59
CA CYS A 12 -17.70 -20.10 -5.96
C CYS A 12 -16.62 -21.15 -6.20
N ALA A 13 -16.83 -22.02 -7.18
CA ALA A 13 -15.81 -22.97 -7.62
C ALA A 13 -15.50 -22.81 -9.10
N GLY A 14 -14.20 -22.82 -9.42
CA GLY A 14 -13.70 -22.71 -10.78
C GLY A 14 -12.45 -23.54 -11.00
N PHE A 15 -12.10 -23.68 -12.27
CA PHE A 15 -10.84 -24.28 -12.68
C PHE A 15 -9.80 -23.17 -12.82
N ASP A 16 -8.58 -23.44 -12.37
CA ASP A 16 -7.43 -22.67 -12.85
C ASP A 16 -7.08 -23.21 -14.24
N GLU A 17 -7.45 -22.46 -15.26
CA GLU A 17 -7.28 -22.81 -16.67
C GLU A 17 -5.80 -23.05 -17.03
N THR A 18 -4.88 -22.38 -16.33
CA THR A 18 -3.43 -22.52 -16.53
C THR A 18 -2.93 -23.83 -15.95
N GLY A 19 -3.26 -24.09 -14.67
CA GLY A 19 -2.93 -25.36 -14.03
C GLY A 19 -3.54 -26.55 -14.76
N ALA A 20 -4.77 -26.39 -15.28
CA ALA A 20 -5.43 -27.39 -16.10
C ALA A 20 -4.69 -27.67 -17.42
N LEU A 21 -4.25 -26.62 -18.12
CA LEU A 21 -3.54 -26.75 -19.39
C LEU A 21 -2.15 -27.39 -19.20
N PHE A 22 -1.35 -26.90 -18.24
CA PHE A 22 -0.03 -27.46 -17.96
C PHE A 22 -0.10 -28.88 -17.38
N GLY A 23 -1.03 -29.13 -16.45
CA GLY A 23 -1.24 -30.46 -15.87
C GLY A 23 -1.71 -31.47 -16.91
N GLY A 24 -2.67 -31.09 -17.75
CA GLY A 24 -3.16 -31.93 -18.84
C GLY A 24 -2.09 -32.21 -19.90
N ALA A 25 -1.37 -31.18 -20.35
CA ALA A 25 -0.28 -31.33 -21.32
C ALA A 25 0.86 -32.20 -20.77
N GLY A 26 1.28 -31.97 -19.51
CA GLY A 26 2.30 -32.77 -18.84
C GLY A 26 1.88 -34.24 -18.73
N ALA A 27 0.65 -34.51 -18.29
CA ALA A 27 0.14 -35.88 -18.20
C ALA A 27 0.09 -36.59 -19.55
N LEU A 28 -0.31 -35.89 -20.62
CA LEU A 28 -0.31 -36.42 -21.98
C LEU A 28 1.11 -36.73 -22.49
N VAL A 29 2.07 -35.84 -22.26
CA VAL A 29 3.47 -36.04 -22.68
C VAL A 29 4.10 -37.21 -21.92
N PHE A 30 4.04 -37.20 -20.59
CA PHE A 30 4.67 -38.23 -19.77
C PHE A 30 4.01 -39.61 -19.97
N GLY A 31 2.68 -39.65 -19.97
CA GLY A 31 1.99 -40.92 -20.14
C GLY A 31 1.99 -41.43 -21.58
N GLY A 32 2.03 -40.54 -22.58
CA GLY A 32 2.30 -40.90 -23.97
C GLY A 32 3.69 -41.48 -24.15
N LEU A 33 4.73 -40.85 -23.56
CA LEU A 33 6.10 -41.35 -23.57
C LEU A 33 6.20 -42.73 -22.89
N LEU A 34 5.53 -42.92 -21.75
CA LEU A 34 5.50 -44.19 -21.04
C LEU A 34 4.81 -45.29 -21.87
N ALA A 35 3.70 -44.98 -22.53
CA ALA A 35 2.99 -45.92 -23.38
C ALA A 35 3.83 -46.36 -24.60
N VAL A 36 4.61 -45.44 -25.17
CA VAL A 36 5.56 -45.74 -26.26
C VAL A 36 6.71 -46.62 -25.75
N LEU A 37 7.31 -46.27 -24.61
CA LEU A 37 8.44 -47.02 -24.04
C LEU A 37 8.06 -48.45 -23.62
N LEU A 38 6.83 -48.67 -23.15
CA LEU A 38 6.37 -49.98 -22.70
C LEU A 38 5.76 -50.85 -23.82
N SER A 39 5.66 -50.33 -25.05
CA SER A 39 5.22 -51.08 -26.26
C SER A 39 3.90 -51.86 -26.14
N LEU A 40 3.02 -51.48 -25.21
CA LEU A 40 1.75 -52.16 -24.94
C LEU A 40 0.64 -51.12 -24.70
N PRO A 41 -0.03 -50.63 -25.74
CA PRO A 41 -1.26 -49.86 -25.58
C PRO A 41 -2.39 -50.81 -25.16
N SER A 42 -2.39 -51.22 -23.90
CA SER A 42 -3.53 -51.93 -23.32
C SER A 42 -4.60 -50.92 -22.93
N ALA A 43 -5.87 -51.34 -22.97
CA ALA A 43 -6.99 -50.52 -22.52
C ALA A 43 -6.79 -50.01 -21.07
N TRP A 44 -6.07 -50.77 -20.24
CA TRP A 44 -5.70 -50.39 -18.88
C TRP A 44 -4.72 -49.21 -18.82
N VAL A 45 -3.72 -49.17 -19.70
CA VAL A 45 -2.76 -48.05 -19.77
C VAL A 45 -3.45 -46.78 -20.24
N LEU A 46 -4.32 -46.88 -21.24
CA LEU A 46 -5.11 -45.75 -21.72
C LEU A 46 -6.14 -45.26 -20.69
N GLY A 47 -6.78 -46.19 -19.96
CA GLY A 47 -7.67 -45.86 -18.85
C GLY A 47 -6.93 -45.16 -17.71
N GLY A 48 -5.75 -45.67 -17.34
CA GLY A 48 -4.88 -45.05 -16.34
C GLY A 48 -4.41 -43.66 -16.75
N LEU A 49 -4.00 -43.48 -18.02
CA LEU A 49 -3.68 -42.18 -18.59
C LEU A 49 -4.86 -41.22 -18.48
N GLY A 50 -6.07 -41.66 -18.85
CA GLY A 50 -7.28 -40.86 -18.75
C GLY A 50 -7.57 -40.40 -17.32
N ILE A 51 -7.34 -41.26 -16.34
CA ILE A 51 -7.46 -40.91 -14.91
C ILE A 51 -6.40 -39.89 -14.52
N VAL A 52 -5.13 -40.10 -14.88
CA VAL A 52 -4.03 -39.16 -14.55
C VAL A 52 -4.25 -37.79 -15.20
N VAL A 53 -4.61 -37.74 -16.49
CA VAL A 53 -4.95 -36.49 -17.19
C VAL A 53 -6.12 -35.80 -16.50
N THR A 54 -7.17 -36.53 -16.16
CA THR A 54 -8.33 -35.99 -15.44
C THR A 54 -7.89 -35.39 -14.10
N LEU A 55 -7.11 -36.11 -13.31
CA LEU A 55 -6.59 -35.65 -12.02
C LEU A 55 -5.67 -34.43 -12.18
N CYS A 56 -4.77 -34.42 -13.16
CA CYS A 56 -3.84 -33.33 -13.42
C CYS A 56 -4.52 -32.05 -13.94
N VAL A 57 -5.63 -32.18 -14.68
CA VAL A 57 -6.49 -31.05 -15.08
C VAL A 57 -7.25 -30.43 -13.89
N GLY A 58 -7.17 -31.07 -12.72
CA GLY A 58 -7.96 -30.79 -11.53
C GLY A 58 -7.55 -29.62 -10.65
N CYS A 59 -6.68 -28.71 -11.12
CA CYS A 59 -6.37 -27.50 -10.37
C CYS A 59 -7.64 -26.65 -10.27
N ARG A 60 -8.18 -26.56 -9.06
CA ARG A 60 -9.44 -25.88 -8.78
C ARG A 60 -9.26 -24.92 -7.63
N TYR A 61 -9.98 -23.82 -7.69
CA TYR A 61 -10.16 -22.96 -6.55
C TYR A 61 -11.60 -23.06 -6.07
N SER A 62 -11.76 -22.98 -4.76
CA SER A 62 -13.05 -22.80 -4.09
C SER A 62 -12.96 -21.58 -3.22
N ILE A 63 -13.92 -20.68 -3.39
CA ILE A 63 -14.11 -19.51 -2.53
C ILE A 63 -15.41 -19.74 -1.79
N ARG A 64 -15.38 -19.50 -0.49
CA ARG A 64 -16.55 -19.48 0.37
C ARG A 64 -16.57 -18.13 1.08
N ILE A 65 -17.62 -17.36 0.84
CA ILE A 65 -17.90 -16.09 1.51
C ILE A 65 -19.03 -16.37 2.49
N GLY A 66 -18.76 -16.24 3.77
CA GLY A 66 -19.72 -16.52 4.83
C GLY A 66 -19.54 -15.58 6.03
N PRO A 67 -20.24 -15.83 7.13
CA PRO A 67 -20.12 -15.02 8.35
C PRO A 67 -18.70 -15.03 8.91
N ASP A 68 -17.94 -16.10 8.65
CA ASP A 68 -16.56 -16.22 9.08
C ASP A 68 -15.58 -15.38 8.24
N GLY A 69 -16.00 -14.84 7.09
CA GLY A 69 -15.14 -14.13 6.14
C GLY A 69 -15.01 -14.85 4.79
N ILE A 70 -13.89 -14.64 4.12
CA ILE A 70 -13.56 -15.20 2.81
C ILE A 70 -12.57 -16.35 3.01
N ARG A 71 -12.95 -17.56 2.60
CA ARG A 71 -12.08 -18.73 2.58
C ARG A 71 -11.76 -19.12 1.15
N LEU A 72 -10.50 -18.97 0.76
CA LEU A 72 -9.96 -19.44 -0.52
C LEU A 72 -9.23 -20.76 -0.29
N THR A 73 -9.64 -21.81 -1.00
CA THR A 73 -8.97 -23.10 -1.01
C THR A 73 -8.55 -23.44 -2.43
N LEU A 74 -7.26 -23.70 -2.62
CA LEU A 74 -6.70 -24.23 -3.86
C LEU A 74 -6.54 -25.75 -3.73
N TYR A 75 -7.09 -26.48 -4.68
CA TYR A 75 -7.05 -27.93 -4.75
C TYR A 75 -6.13 -28.41 -5.87
N ARG A 76 -5.32 -29.43 -5.59
CA ARG A 76 -4.69 -30.30 -6.60
C ARG A 76 -5.46 -31.61 -6.68
N PHE A 77 -5.46 -32.21 -7.87
CA PHE A 77 -6.13 -33.49 -8.12
C PHE A 77 -7.60 -33.50 -7.66
N TRP A 78 -8.30 -32.36 -7.79
CA TRP A 78 -9.71 -32.16 -7.41
C TRP A 78 -10.05 -32.22 -5.92
N LEU A 79 -9.24 -32.91 -5.10
CA LEU A 79 -9.62 -33.29 -3.75
C LEU A 79 -8.57 -32.92 -2.70
N VAL A 80 -7.30 -32.70 -3.09
CA VAL A 80 -6.22 -32.43 -2.14
C VAL A 80 -6.08 -30.92 -1.97
N PRO A 81 -6.47 -30.34 -0.82
CA PRO A 81 -6.23 -28.92 -0.56
C PRO A 81 -4.72 -28.69 -0.41
N VAL A 82 -4.17 -27.77 -1.19
CA VAL A 82 -2.73 -27.45 -1.17
C VAL A 82 -2.47 -26.11 -0.49
N HIS A 83 -3.39 -25.17 -0.66
CA HIS A 83 -3.29 -23.87 -0.03
C HIS A 83 -4.66 -23.44 0.44
N ARG A 84 -4.73 -22.96 1.69
CA ARG A 84 -5.94 -22.44 2.30
C ARG A 84 -5.63 -21.09 2.91
N ARG A 85 -6.26 -20.05 2.36
CA ARG A 85 -6.24 -18.70 2.93
C ARG A 85 -7.60 -18.39 3.53
N HIS A 86 -7.58 -17.77 4.70
CA HIS A 86 -8.79 -17.29 5.36
C HIS A 86 -8.58 -15.82 5.67
N SER A 87 -9.40 -14.98 5.05
CA SER A 87 -9.41 -13.54 5.24
C SER A 87 -10.75 -13.14 5.88
N LEU A 88 -10.75 -12.09 6.69
CA LEU A 88 -11.97 -11.59 7.33
C LEU A 88 -12.79 -10.74 6.34
N LEU A 89 -13.94 -10.19 6.78
CA LEU A 89 -14.83 -9.40 5.93
C LEU A 89 -14.27 -8.02 5.59
N ASP A 90 -13.14 -7.61 6.18
CA ASP A 90 -12.38 -6.42 5.83
C ASP A 90 -11.49 -6.60 4.59
N ALA A 91 -11.29 -7.84 4.12
CA ALA A 91 -10.61 -8.10 2.86
C ALA A 91 -11.50 -7.72 1.67
N ASN A 92 -10.89 -7.28 0.58
CA ASN A 92 -11.57 -7.00 -0.68
C ASN A 92 -11.25 -8.08 -1.72
N ILE A 93 -12.14 -8.25 -2.69
CA ILE A 93 -11.88 -9.08 -3.87
C ILE A 93 -11.72 -8.11 -5.03
N ASP A 94 -10.51 -8.03 -5.59
CA ASP A 94 -10.17 -7.09 -6.66
C ASP A 94 -9.79 -7.81 -7.95
N LEU A 95 -9.86 -7.08 -9.05
CA LEU A 95 -9.37 -7.52 -10.35
C LEU A 95 -7.85 -7.29 -10.43
N HIS A 96 -7.09 -8.36 -10.64
CA HIS A 96 -5.65 -8.25 -10.85
C HIS A 96 -5.33 -7.88 -12.30
N GLN A 97 -4.63 -6.75 -12.46
CA GLN A 97 -4.13 -6.27 -13.74
C GLN A 97 -2.61 -6.49 -13.80
N ASP A 98 -2.16 -7.12 -14.87
CA ASP A 98 -0.72 -7.18 -15.14
C ASP A 98 -0.23 -5.80 -15.59
N LEU A 99 0.79 -5.28 -14.90
CA LEU A 99 1.40 -3.98 -15.17
C LEU A 99 2.00 -3.89 -16.58
N ASP A 100 2.47 -5.01 -17.14
CA ASP A 100 3.17 -5.03 -18.42
C ASP A 100 2.21 -5.07 -19.62
N VAL A 101 1.01 -5.63 -19.44
CA VAL A 101 0.10 -5.97 -20.55
C VAL A 101 -1.24 -5.24 -20.47
N ALA A 102 -1.53 -4.54 -19.36
CA ALA A 102 -2.83 -3.90 -19.11
C ALA A 102 -4.04 -4.85 -19.27
N GLU A 103 -3.81 -6.16 -19.11
CA GLU A 103 -4.82 -7.20 -19.22
C GLU A 103 -5.22 -7.71 -17.84
N LEU A 104 -6.51 -7.98 -17.67
CA LEU A 104 -7.04 -8.61 -16.45
C LEU A 104 -6.65 -10.08 -16.45
N ARG A 105 -5.83 -10.51 -15.48
CA ARG A 105 -5.38 -11.90 -15.36
C ARG A 105 -6.23 -12.76 -14.43
N GLY A 106 -6.98 -12.14 -13.53
CA GLY A 106 -7.81 -12.86 -12.58
C GLY A 106 -8.31 -11.98 -11.45
N LEU A 107 -8.67 -12.63 -10.35
CA LEU A 107 -9.06 -12.04 -9.09
C LEU A 107 -7.97 -12.26 -8.06
N VAL A 108 -7.88 -11.32 -7.12
CA VAL A 108 -7.06 -11.42 -5.92
C VAL A 108 -7.89 -11.03 -4.71
N ILE A 109 -7.65 -11.68 -3.58
CA ILE A 109 -8.16 -11.22 -2.29
C ILE A 109 -7.08 -10.34 -1.68
N ARG A 110 -7.42 -9.08 -1.40
CA ARG A 110 -6.53 -8.12 -0.77
C ARG A 110 -6.99 -7.85 0.64
N GLU A 111 -6.16 -8.17 1.61
CA GLU A 111 -6.41 -7.76 2.98
C GLU A 111 -5.97 -6.30 3.12
N LEU A 112 -6.93 -5.39 3.35
CA LEU A 112 -6.67 -3.95 3.42
C LEU A 112 -5.65 -3.56 4.52
N TYR A 113 -5.36 -4.47 5.44
CA TYR A 113 -4.75 -4.16 6.74
C TYR A 113 -3.85 -5.24 7.32
N ALA A 114 -3.20 -6.03 6.47
CA ALA A 114 -2.22 -6.99 6.96
C ALA A 114 -0.86 -6.31 7.18
N ASP A 115 -0.03 -6.92 8.03
CA ASP A 115 1.16 -6.30 8.61
C ASP A 115 2.13 -5.82 7.51
N PRO A 116 2.81 -4.66 7.70
CA PRO A 116 3.83 -4.21 6.78
C PRO A 116 4.90 -5.30 6.59
N GLY A 117 5.17 -5.68 5.34
CA GLY A 117 6.18 -6.68 4.98
C GLY A 117 5.65 -8.08 4.61
N PHE A 118 4.34 -8.32 4.65
CA PHE A 118 3.74 -9.53 4.10
C PHE A 118 3.03 -9.26 2.77
N ASP A 119 3.15 -10.20 1.83
CA ASP A 119 2.35 -10.17 0.60
C ASP A 119 0.88 -10.46 0.94
N ASN A 120 0.13 -9.38 1.08
CA ASN A 120 -1.22 -9.38 1.62
C ASN A 120 -2.29 -9.66 0.55
N GLU A 121 -1.82 -9.96 -0.66
CA GLU A 121 -2.62 -10.43 -1.77
C GLU A 121 -2.63 -11.96 -1.79
N SER A 122 -3.78 -12.57 -2.05
CA SER A 122 -3.81 -13.98 -2.41
C SER A 122 -3.13 -14.19 -3.78
N ASP A 123 -2.72 -15.42 -4.05
CA ASP A 123 -2.44 -15.85 -5.43
C ASP A 123 -3.59 -15.45 -6.37
N VAL A 124 -3.25 -15.10 -7.61
CA VAL A 124 -4.24 -14.77 -8.65
C VAL A 124 -5.07 -16.02 -8.98
N PHE A 125 -6.38 -15.94 -8.78
CA PHE A 125 -7.31 -17.03 -9.07
C PHE A 125 -8.42 -16.57 -10.04
N GLY A 126 -9.23 -17.50 -10.54
CA GLY A 126 -10.31 -17.19 -11.47
C GLY A 126 -9.99 -17.57 -12.92
N PRO A 127 -10.91 -17.28 -13.85
CA PRO A 127 -10.74 -17.56 -15.26
C PRO A 127 -9.71 -16.58 -15.83
N ARG A 128 -8.72 -17.10 -16.55
CA ARG A 128 -7.73 -16.26 -17.26
C ARG A 128 -8.25 -15.82 -18.63
N PHE A 129 -9.21 -16.57 -19.18
CA PHE A 129 -9.84 -16.24 -20.45
C PHE A 129 -11.24 -15.62 -20.26
N GLY A 130 -11.52 -14.57 -21.04
CA GLY A 130 -12.84 -13.92 -21.10
C GLY A 130 -13.07 -12.87 -20.01
N GLN A 131 -12.56 -11.65 -20.23
CA GLN A 131 -12.67 -10.52 -19.30
C GLN A 131 -14.11 -10.23 -18.84
N THR A 132 -15.09 -10.31 -19.73
CA THR A 132 -16.51 -10.10 -19.38
C THR A 132 -17.03 -11.13 -18.38
N ARG A 133 -16.47 -12.34 -18.38
CA ARG A 133 -16.82 -13.39 -17.40
C ARG A 133 -16.17 -13.11 -16.05
N LEU A 134 -14.90 -12.69 -16.07
CA LEU A 134 -14.14 -12.30 -14.88
C LEU A 134 -14.79 -11.10 -14.16
N VAL A 135 -15.15 -10.05 -14.89
CA VAL A 135 -15.83 -8.85 -14.34
C VAL A 135 -17.20 -9.22 -13.75
N ARG A 136 -17.97 -10.09 -14.41
CA ARG A 136 -19.25 -10.58 -13.88
C ARG A 136 -19.09 -11.41 -12.61
N LEU A 137 -18.04 -12.23 -12.54
CA LEU A 137 -17.70 -12.99 -11.35
C LEU A 137 -17.33 -12.05 -10.21
N HIS A 138 -16.43 -11.09 -10.47
CA HIS A 138 -16.02 -10.07 -9.52
C HIS A 138 -17.23 -9.36 -8.91
N ALA A 139 -18.13 -8.82 -9.75
CA ALA A 139 -19.33 -8.14 -9.27
C ALA A 139 -20.17 -9.02 -8.34
N ARG A 140 -20.41 -10.29 -8.70
CA ARG A 140 -21.18 -11.23 -7.85
C ARG A 140 -20.51 -11.52 -6.50
N LEU A 141 -19.18 -11.66 -6.50
CA LEU A 141 -18.45 -11.93 -5.27
C LEU A 141 -18.40 -10.70 -4.36
N VAL A 142 -18.26 -9.51 -4.94
CA VAL A 142 -18.35 -8.23 -4.21
C VAL A 142 -19.74 -8.02 -3.63
N ASP A 143 -20.80 -8.28 -4.40
CA ASP A 143 -22.19 -8.19 -3.92
C ASP A 143 -22.45 -9.16 -2.75
N ALA A 144 -21.94 -10.40 -2.86
CA ALA A 144 -22.03 -11.39 -1.79
C ALA A 144 -21.25 -10.96 -0.53
N LEU A 145 -20.08 -10.37 -0.71
CA LEU A 145 -19.26 -9.85 0.38
C LEU A 145 -19.94 -8.66 1.08
N GLU A 146 -20.51 -7.72 0.33
CA GLU A 146 -21.29 -6.61 0.88
C GLU A 146 -22.53 -7.09 1.62
N ALA A 147 -23.24 -8.10 1.10
CA ALA A 147 -24.36 -8.72 1.80
C ALA A 147 -23.93 -9.34 3.15
N MET A 148 -22.78 -10.02 3.18
CA MET A 148 -22.23 -10.58 4.43
C MET A 148 -21.78 -9.48 5.40
N ARG A 149 -21.16 -8.40 4.91
CA ARG A 149 -20.80 -7.23 5.73
C ARG A 149 -22.03 -6.58 6.36
N ALA A 150 -23.11 -6.42 5.59
CA ALA A 150 -24.37 -5.88 6.07
C ALA A 150 -25.03 -6.81 7.10
N ALA A 151 -24.98 -8.13 6.89
CA ALA A 151 -25.49 -9.11 7.86
C ALA A 151 -24.70 -9.07 9.18
N ALA A 152 -23.36 -8.99 9.10
CA ALA A 152 -22.49 -8.91 10.27
C ALA A 152 -22.67 -7.62 11.08
N ALA A 153 -23.07 -6.52 10.44
CA ALA A 153 -23.38 -5.26 11.12
C ALA A 153 -24.54 -5.38 12.13
N ASN A 154 -25.43 -6.36 11.97
CA ASN A 154 -26.59 -6.57 12.86
C ASN A 154 -26.27 -7.41 14.11
N ALA A 155 -25.03 -7.88 14.29
CA ALA A 155 -24.66 -8.66 15.46
C ALA A 155 -24.60 -7.78 16.73
N PRO A 156 -25.05 -8.28 17.91
CA PRO A 156 -25.00 -7.52 19.15
C PRO A 156 -23.55 -7.15 19.49
N VAL A 157 -23.32 -5.86 19.67
CA VAL A 157 -22.01 -5.27 19.85
C VAL A 157 -21.71 -5.20 21.35
N PRO A 158 -20.65 -5.85 21.86
CA PRO A 158 -20.25 -5.64 23.24
C PRO A 158 -19.90 -4.17 23.48
N PRO A 159 -20.29 -3.59 24.62
CA PRO A 159 -20.13 -2.16 24.94
C PRO A 159 -18.66 -1.75 25.14
N GLU A 160 -17.75 -2.70 25.10
CA GLU A 160 -16.36 -2.58 25.51
C GLU A 160 -15.46 -2.05 24.37
N LEU A 161 -14.32 -1.46 24.75
CA LEU A 161 -13.24 -1.06 23.85
C LEU A 161 -12.45 -2.31 23.46
N ARG A 162 -12.43 -2.68 22.18
CA ARG A 162 -11.74 -3.88 21.70
C ARG A 162 -10.38 -3.54 21.13
N ASN A 163 -9.48 -2.97 21.91
CA ASN A 163 -8.12 -2.64 21.44
C ASN A 163 -7.11 -3.31 22.36
N PHE A 164 -6.14 -4.06 21.83
CA PHE A 164 -5.18 -4.80 22.67
C PHE A 164 -4.37 -3.89 23.62
N GLY A 165 -3.92 -2.73 23.14
CA GLY A 165 -3.10 -1.80 23.94
C GLY A 165 -3.91 -0.94 24.91
N LEU A 166 -5.13 -0.57 24.54
CA LEU A 166 -5.98 0.35 25.32
C LEU A 166 -7.07 -0.36 26.14
N GLY A 167 -7.35 -1.63 25.84
CA GLY A 167 -8.33 -2.46 26.55
C GLY A 167 -8.10 -2.51 28.07
N PRO A 168 -6.86 -2.74 28.54
CA PRO A 168 -6.54 -2.66 29.98
C PRO A 168 -6.84 -1.29 30.62
N GLN A 169 -6.93 -0.23 29.80
CA GLN A 169 -7.21 1.15 30.22
C GLN A 169 -8.67 1.56 29.93
N MET A 170 -9.59 0.62 29.68
CA MET A 170 -10.96 0.95 29.27
C MET A 170 -11.71 1.88 30.25
N GLY A 171 -11.41 1.79 31.56
CA GLY A 171 -11.98 2.66 32.59
C GLY A 171 -11.55 4.13 32.48
N ALA A 172 -10.51 4.42 31.69
CA ALA A 172 -10.06 5.76 31.37
C ALA A 172 -10.89 6.46 30.29
N PHE A 173 -11.90 5.80 29.73
CA PHE A 173 -12.71 6.31 28.63
C PHE A 173 -14.19 6.45 29.00
N ASP A 174 -14.84 7.51 28.52
CA ASP A 174 -16.29 7.69 28.62
C ASP A 174 -17.01 6.86 27.53
N LEU A 175 -17.06 5.53 27.73
CA LEU A 175 -17.70 4.61 26.80
C LEU A 175 -19.22 4.78 26.71
N VAL A 176 -19.84 5.43 27.71
CA VAL A 176 -21.28 5.73 27.71
C VAL A 176 -21.60 6.81 26.68
N ARG A 177 -20.72 7.82 26.54
CA ARG A 177 -20.86 8.92 25.56
C ARG A 177 -20.05 8.69 24.28
N ALA A 178 -19.51 7.50 24.08
CA ALA A 178 -18.77 7.15 22.88
C ALA A 178 -19.64 7.26 21.63
N ILE A 179 -19.06 7.80 20.55
CA ILE A 179 -19.67 7.78 19.22
C ILE A 179 -19.26 6.47 18.55
N ARG A 180 -20.28 5.75 18.06
CA ARG A 180 -20.13 4.51 17.32
C ARG A 180 -20.73 4.65 15.93
N ASP A 181 -20.27 3.87 14.97
CA ASP A 181 -20.91 3.80 13.66
C ASP A 181 -22.17 2.92 13.66
N ASP A 182 -22.78 2.76 12.49
CA ASP A 182 -23.96 1.94 12.24
C ASP A 182 -23.75 0.45 12.56
N ARG A 183 -22.49 0.01 12.66
CA ARG A 183 -22.09 -1.36 13.06
C ARG A 183 -21.70 -1.44 14.55
N GLY A 184 -21.91 -0.35 15.30
CA GLY A 184 -21.55 -0.21 16.71
C GLY A 184 -20.04 -0.18 16.99
N ARG A 185 -19.20 -0.05 15.97
CA ARG A 185 -17.75 0.08 16.16
C ARG A 185 -17.42 1.42 16.75
N LEU A 186 -16.41 1.44 17.62
CA LEU A 186 -16.01 2.69 18.23
C LEU A 186 -15.43 3.62 17.16
N ARG A 187 -15.94 4.85 17.07
CA ARG A 187 -15.44 5.89 16.16
C ARG A 187 -14.75 6.99 16.92
N ARG A 188 -15.35 7.45 18.02
CA ARG A 188 -14.77 8.48 18.88
C ARG A 188 -15.09 8.22 20.33
N VAL A 189 -14.13 8.44 21.20
CA VAL A 189 -14.35 8.43 22.65
C VAL A 189 -13.44 9.44 23.33
N ARG A 190 -13.96 10.05 24.40
CA ARG A 190 -13.19 10.98 25.21
C ARG A 190 -12.54 10.24 26.38
N SER A 191 -11.29 10.58 26.69
CA SER A 191 -10.66 10.13 27.93
C SER A 191 -11.18 10.92 29.14
N VAL A 192 -11.42 10.24 30.25
CA VAL A 192 -11.80 10.82 31.54
C VAL A 192 -10.64 10.82 32.56
N SER A 193 -9.61 10.02 32.30
CA SER A 193 -8.34 9.99 33.02
C SER A 193 -7.17 9.99 32.02
N PRO A 194 -5.91 10.08 32.47
CA PRO A 194 -4.75 9.87 31.61
C PRO A 194 -4.79 8.49 30.94
N VAL A 195 -4.26 8.40 29.72
CA VAL A 195 -4.18 7.18 28.90
C VAL A 195 -2.80 7.09 28.27
N TYR A 196 -2.17 5.92 28.33
CA TYR A 196 -0.89 5.68 27.68
C TYR A 196 -1.10 5.07 26.29
N VAL A 197 -0.55 5.71 25.26
CA VAL A 197 -0.47 5.19 23.88
C VAL A 197 1.00 4.99 23.54
N GLY A 198 1.46 3.74 23.54
CA GLY A 198 2.90 3.46 23.50
C GLY A 198 3.59 4.09 24.70
N GLU A 199 4.54 4.98 24.44
CA GLU A 199 5.29 5.72 25.47
C GLU A 199 4.71 7.11 25.79
N VAL A 200 3.60 7.50 25.14
CA VAL A 200 3.01 8.83 25.28
C VAL A 200 1.87 8.81 26.30
N GLU A 201 2.01 9.60 27.37
CA GLU A 201 0.92 9.87 28.30
C GLU A 201 -0.01 10.95 27.74
N VAL A 202 -1.20 10.53 27.33
CA VAL A 202 -2.26 11.40 26.81
C VAL A 202 -3.12 11.91 27.99
N PRO A 203 -3.31 13.23 28.13
CA PRO A 203 -4.03 13.82 29.26
C PRO A 203 -5.53 13.53 29.18
N PRO A 204 -6.24 13.63 30.33
CA PRO A 204 -7.70 13.53 30.36
C PRO A 204 -8.35 14.59 29.47
N GLY A 205 -9.55 14.28 29.00
CA GLY A 205 -10.33 15.16 28.14
C GLY A 205 -9.94 15.11 26.66
N SER A 206 -8.92 14.33 26.31
CA SER A 206 -8.48 14.09 24.92
C SER A 206 -9.50 13.25 24.15
N MET A 207 -9.59 13.46 22.84
CA MET A 207 -10.50 12.73 21.95
C MET A 207 -9.72 11.68 21.18
N PHE A 208 -10.13 10.42 21.29
CA PHE A 208 -9.53 9.30 20.59
C PHE A 208 -10.42 8.92 19.41
N HIS A 209 -9.84 8.89 18.22
CA HIS A 209 -10.49 8.57 16.96
C HIS A 209 -10.10 7.16 16.54
N PHE A 210 -11.11 6.33 16.30
CA PHE A 210 -10.98 4.93 15.96
C PHE A 210 -11.62 4.62 14.62
N ASN A 211 -11.10 3.59 13.97
CA ASN A 211 -11.77 2.91 12.86
C ASN A 211 -12.28 3.87 11.77
N GLU A 212 -11.49 4.80 11.21
CA GLU A 212 -12.00 5.74 10.19
C GLU A 212 -12.47 5.05 8.90
N ASP A 213 -11.98 3.84 8.66
CA ASP A 213 -12.28 3.06 7.47
C ASP A 213 -13.74 2.57 7.42
N ARG A 214 -14.27 2.53 6.19
CA ARG A 214 -15.67 2.16 5.95
C ARG A 214 -15.94 0.65 6.11
N PHE A 215 -14.90 -0.18 6.01
CA PHE A 215 -15.04 -1.64 5.86
C PHE A 215 -14.18 -2.44 6.84
N LEU A 216 -14.23 -2.13 8.13
CA LEU A 216 -13.62 -2.98 9.15
C LEU A 216 -14.58 -4.11 9.55
N ASP A 217 -14.07 -5.34 9.61
CA ASP A 217 -14.81 -6.50 10.11
C ASP A 217 -15.17 -6.26 11.58
N PRO A 218 -16.44 -6.46 12.01
CA PRO A 218 -16.87 -6.24 13.39
C PRO A 218 -16.11 -7.07 14.44
N ARG A 219 -15.45 -8.15 14.04
CA ARG A 219 -14.64 -9.02 14.92
C ARG A 219 -13.22 -8.51 15.13
N ARG A 220 -12.71 -7.61 14.28
CA ARG A 220 -11.40 -6.99 14.46
C ARG A 220 -11.39 -6.13 15.72
N GLU A 221 -10.19 -5.92 16.23
CA GLU A 221 -9.96 -4.90 17.23
C GLU A 221 -10.27 -3.49 16.69
N ASP A 222 -10.73 -2.61 17.58
CA ASP A 222 -10.81 -1.18 17.37
C ASP A 222 -9.40 -0.62 17.16
N ARG A 223 -9.18 0.06 16.05
CA ARG A 223 -7.88 0.61 15.68
C ARG A 223 -7.81 2.09 15.97
N LEU A 224 -6.88 2.48 16.82
CA LEU A 224 -6.58 3.89 17.06
C LEU A 224 -5.98 4.49 15.79
N HIS A 225 -6.53 5.60 15.33
CA HIS A 225 -6.01 6.35 14.19
C HIS A 225 -5.39 7.67 14.65
N GLU A 226 -6.14 8.44 15.42
CA GLU A 226 -5.76 9.80 15.81
C GLU A 226 -6.19 10.07 17.26
N VAL A 227 -5.40 10.88 17.96
CA VAL A 227 -5.71 11.44 19.28
C VAL A 227 -5.61 12.95 19.19
N VAL A 228 -6.71 13.64 19.48
CA VAL A 228 -6.73 15.10 19.63
C VAL A 228 -6.58 15.44 21.10
N LEU A 229 -5.51 16.15 21.45
CA LEU A 229 -5.15 16.39 22.84
C LEU A 229 -6.13 17.34 23.56
N GLY A 230 -6.56 16.95 24.77
CA GLY A 230 -7.35 17.80 25.66
C GLY A 230 -6.51 18.75 26.51
N GLY A 231 -5.20 18.48 26.64
CA GLY A 231 -4.24 19.24 27.44
C GLY A 231 -2.84 19.19 26.84
N PRO A 232 -1.88 19.98 27.36
CA PRO A 232 -0.52 19.97 26.86
C PRO A 232 0.23 18.70 27.28
N ILE A 233 1.19 18.24 26.46
CA ILE A 233 2.06 17.10 26.78
C ILE A 233 3.52 17.41 26.44
N PRO A 234 4.50 16.85 27.17
CA PRO A 234 5.89 16.85 26.75
C PRO A 234 6.14 15.78 25.68
N LEU A 235 6.68 16.17 24.53
CA LEU A 235 7.10 15.25 23.46
C LEU A 235 8.23 15.88 22.63
N LEU A 236 9.22 15.08 22.22
CA LEU A 236 10.41 15.56 21.48
C LEU A 236 11.18 16.67 22.22
N GLY A 237 11.18 16.64 23.56
CA GLY A 237 11.79 17.69 24.39
C GLY A 237 11.08 19.05 24.30
N LYS A 238 9.86 19.10 23.75
CA LYS A 238 9.03 20.30 23.61
C LYS A 238 7.66 20.07 24.24
N THR A 239 6.90 21.14 24.44
CA THR A 239 5.51 21.06 24.89
C THR A 239 4.56 21.14 23.70
N ILE A 240 3.85 20.05 23.43
CA ILE A 240 2.76 20.02 22.44
C ILE A 240 1.52 20.64 23.07
N ARG A 241 0.85 21.50 22.31
CA ARG A 241 -0.32 22.26 22.79
C ARG A 241 -1.62 21.43 22.79
N PRO A 242 -2.63 21.84 23.59
CA PRO A 242 -3.98 21.31 23.48
C PRO A 242 -4.57 21.49 22.07
N GLY A 243 -5.38 20.54 21.62
CA GLY A 243 -6.00 20.53 20.31
C GLY A 243 -5.08 20.07 19.17
N ALA A 244 -3.81 19.75 19.46
CA ALA A 244 -2.94 19.08 18.51
C ALA A 244 -3.43 17.65 18.23
N SER A 245 -3.25 17.19 16.99
CA SER A 245 -3.54 15.83 16.58
C SER A 245 -2.27 14.98 16.57
N LEU A 246 -2.31 13.85 17.26
CA LEU A 246 -1.30 12.78 17.23
C LEU A 246 -1.87 11.62 16.43
N VAL A 247 -1.23 11.25 15.33
CA VAL A 247 -1.60 10.07 14.53
C VAL A 247 -0.64 8.95 14.88
N PHE A 248 -1.19 7.76 15.10
CA PHE A 248 -0.40 6.59 15.45
C PHE A 248 -0.47 5.53 14.35
N THR A 249 0.61 4.77 14.19
CA THR A 249 0.63 3.56 13.37
C THR A 249 -0.18 2.45 14.06
N PRO A 250 -0.54 1.37 13.35
CA PRO A 250 -1.19 0.21 13.97
C PRO A 250 -0.38 -0.43 15.12
N SER A 251 0.95 -0.30 15.10
CA SER A 251 1.85 -0.76 16.18
C SER A 251 1.80 0.14 17.43
N GLY A 252 1.07 1.26 17.38
CA GLY A 252 0.97 2.23 18.47
C GLY A 252 2.12 3.24 18.50
N ARG A 253 2.97 3.28 17.46
CA ARG A 253 4.03 4.29 17.34
C ARG A 253 3.49 5.59 16.76
N LEU A 254 4.07 6.72 17.14
CA LEU A 254 3.66 8.01 16.61
C LEU A 254 4.12 8.16 15.15
N SER A 255 3.18 8.32 14.22
CA SER A 255 3.47 8.50 12.79
C SER A 255 3.44 9.95 12.35
N SER A 256 2.58 10.78 12.94
CA SER A 256 2.54 12.20 12.63
C SER A 256 1.94 13.06 13.72
N LEU A 257 2.32 14.34 13.69
CA LEU A 257 1.81 15.41 14.52
C LEU A 257 1.21 16.50 13.63
N ARG A 258 0.04 17.04 13.99
CA ARG A 258 -0.57 18.15 13.25
C ARG A 258 -0.93 19.28 14.18
N GLY A 259 -0.53 20.50 13.81
CA GLY A 259 -0.81 21.69 14.62
C GLY A 259 -0.26 21.58 16.04
N ALA A 260 0.88 20.90 16.22
CA ALA A 260 1.45 20.58 17.53
C ALA A 260 1.97 21.81 18.28
N PHE A 261 2.38 22.84 17.54
CA PHE A 261 2.95 24.07 18.10
C PHE A 261 2.30 25.31 17.48
N GLU A 262 2.32 26.43 18.21
CA GLU A 262 1.75 27.70 17.74
C GLU A 262 2.72 28.51 16.88
N SER A 263 4.01 28.17 16.90
CA SER A 263 5.08 28.89 16.24
C SER A 263 6.06 27.92 15.57
N GLU A 264 7.08 28.50 14.94
CA GLU A 264 8.27 27.76 14.54
C GLU A 264 8.93 27.05 15.73
N VAL A 265 9.50 25.88 15.47
CA VAL A 265 10.19 25.06 16.46
C VAL A 265 11.42 24.43 15.83
N GLU A 266 12.48 24.28 16.61
CA GLU A 266 13.68 23.55 16.20
C GLU A 266 13.57 22.08 16.64
N ILE A 267 13.70 21.17 15.67
CA ILE A 267 13.72 19.72 15.85
C ILE A 267 14.99 19.22 15.14
N ASP A 268 15.87 18.55 15.89
CA ASP A 268 17.14 17.98 15.39
C ASP A 268 17.96 18.96 14.52
N GLY A 269 18.07 20.21 14.98
CA GLY A 269 18.81 21.28 14.30
C GLY A 269 18.09 21.91 13.10
N THR A 270 16.85 21.52 12.81
CA THR A 270 16.04 22.05 11.71
C THR A 270 14.88 22.88 12.23
N TRP A 271 14.74 24.11 11.71
CA TRP A 271 13.61 25.01 12.02
C TRP A 271 12.38 24.66 11.18
N VAL A 272 11.38 24.05 11.81
CA VAL A 272 10.15 23.60 11.16
C VAL A 272 8.95 24.45 11.56
N ASN A 273 7.97 24.56 10.66
CA ASN A 273 6.70 25.21 10.94
C ASN A 273 5.86 24.29 11.82
N GLY A 274 5.81 24.58 13.12
CA GLY A 274 5.13 23.73 14.09
C GLY A 274 3.60 23.70 13.99
N ARG A 275 3.00 24.54 13.14
CA ARG A 275 1.57 24.48 12.80
C ARG A 275 1.25 23.45 11.72
N ASP A 276 2.24 23.12 10.88
CA ASP A 276 2.06 22.17 9.78
C ASP A 276 2.14 20.72 10.30
N VAL A 277 2.04 19.77 9.36
CA VAL A 277 2.18 18.35 9.66
C VAL A 277 3.66 17.99 9.77
N LEU A 278 4.03 17.33 10.87
CA LEU A 278 5.30 16.64 11.05
C LEU A 278 5.06 15.14 10.94
N SER A 279 5.89 14.41 10.20
CA SER A 279 5.76 12.97 10.00
C SER A 279 7.04 12.25 10.42
N PHE A 280 6.90 11.07 10.99
CA PHE A 280 7.99 10.26 11.54
C PHE A 280 8.00 8.86 10.94
N ASN A 281 9.16 8.20 10.89
CA ASN A 281 9.24 6.77 10.61
C ASN A 281 8.91 5.93 11.86
N GLU A 282 8.97 4.61 11.73
CA GLU A 282 8.77 3.69 12.85
C GLU A 282 9.83 3.91 13.94
N GLU A 283 11.04 4.34 13.60
CA GLU A 283 12.14 4.64 14.53
C GLU A 283 11.93 5.97 15.28
N GLY A 284 10.94 6.79 14.88
CA GLY A 284 10.66 8.10 15.47
C GLY A 284 11.49 9.25 14.88
N GLU A 285 12.22 9.02 13.81
CA GLU A 285 12.99 10.03 13.08
C GLU A 285 12.07 10.86 12.17
N LEU A 286 12.37 12.16 12.06
CA LEU A 286 11.58 13.09 11.26
C LEU A 286 11.73 12.78 9.77
N MET A 287 10.65 12.36 9.12
CA MET A 287 10.58 12.08 7.69
C MET A 287 9.78 13.10 6.89
N GLY A 288 8.96 13.94 7.51
CA GLY A 288 8.16 14.92 6.79
C GLY A 288 7.97 16.20 7.58
N PHE A 289 8.21 17.34 6.95
CA PHE A 289 8.08 18.65 7.60
C PHE A 289 8.01 19.80 6.61
N THR A 290 7.58 20.97 7.07
CA THR A 290 7.70 22.24 6.35
C THR A 290 8.72 23.14 7.03
N LEU A 291 9.62 23.75 6.27
CA LEU A 291 10.58 24.72 6.81
C LEU A 291 9.90 25.99 7.32
N ALA A 292 10.21 26.41 8.56
CA ALA A 292 9.81 27.70 9.11
C ALA A 292 10.77 28.85 8.75
N LYS A 293 12.02 28.51 8.45
CA LYS A 293 13.07 29.44 8.00
C LYS A 293 13.78 28.86 6.79
N ASP A 294 14.55 29.70 6.12
CA ASP A 294 15.38 29.20 5.03
C ASP A 294 16.37 28.15 5.54
N GLY A 295 16.37 26.99 4.89
CA GLY A 295 17.20 25.85 5.23
C GLY A 295 18.41 25.71 4.30
N ARG A 296 19.30 24.77 4.62
CA ARG A 296 20.39 24.37 3.71
C ARG A 296 20.32 22.88 3.43
N ALA A 297 20.42 22.54 2.16
CA ALA A 297 20.47 21.17 1.65
C ALA A 297 21.22 21.18 0.31
N ALA A 298 21.96 20.12 0.01
CA ALA A 298 22.77 20.01 -1.21
C ALA A 298 23.63 21.25 -1.56
N GLY A 299 24.18 21.93 -0.53
CA GLY A 299 24.94 23.17 -0.70
C GLY A 299 24.12 24.38 -1.18
N ARG A 300 22.78 24.28 -1.21
CA ARG A 300 21.84 25.32 -1.64
C ARG A 300 20.99 25.81 -0.47
N ARG A 301 20.48 27.05 -0.60
CA ARG A 301 19.53 27.65 0.34
C ARG A 301 18.11 27.33 -0.11
N PHE A 302 17.38 26.61 0.73
CA PHE A 302 15.97 26.29 0.50
C PHE A 302 15.09 27.35 1.13
N PRO A 303 14.09 27.89 0.40
CA PRO A 303 13.24 28.93 0.94
C PRO A 303 12.30 28.39 2.03
N VAL A 304 11.95 29.25 2.98
CA VAL A 304 10.85 29.05 3.94
C VAL A 304 9.58 28.55 3.24
N GLY A 305 8.82 27.71 3.94
CA GLY A 305 7.61 27.07 3.40
C GLY A 305 7.88 25.89 2.47
N SER A 306 9.15 25.55 2.20
CA SER A 306 9.47 24.33 1.46
C SER A 306 9.13 23.10 2.30
N ARG A 307 8.42 22.16 1.69
CA ARG A 307 7.96 20.92 2.33
C ARG A 307 8.85 19.77 1.92
N PHE A 308 9.49 19.14 2.91
CA PHE A 308 10.35 17.97 2.77
C PHE A 308 9.54 16.72 3.11
N GLN A 309 9.75 15.66 2.33
CA GLN A 309 9.19 14.33 2.57
C GLN A 309 10.22 13.28 2.19
N CYS A 310 10.66 12.48 3.15
CA CYS A 310 11.45 11.29 2.95
C CYS A 310 10.55 10.15 2.48
N TRP A 311 11.03 9.43 1.48
CA TRP A 311 10.49 8.17 1.00
C TRP A 311 11.53 7.11 1.31
N PRO A 312 11.31 6.28 2.35
CA PRO A 312 12.22 5.19 2.66
C PRO A 312 12.32 4.28 1.44
N GLY A 313 13.55 3.91 1.10
CA GLY A 313 13.83 2.99 0.02
C GLY A 313 13.42 1.56 0.35
N ASP A 314 13.42 0.73 -0.69
CA ASP A 314 13.33 -0.72 -0.59
C ASP A 314 14.53 -1.36 -1.33
N ASP A 315 14.50 -2.67 -1.55
CA ASP A 315 15.57 -3.40 -2.24
C ASP A 315 15.83 -2.91 -3.68
N LEU A 316 14.87 -2.19 -4.29
CA LEU A 316 14.92 -1.75 -5.68
C LEU A 316 15.13 -0.24 -5.83
N LEU A 317 14.61 0.55 -4.89
CA LEU A 317 14.65 2.00 -4.92
C LEU A 317 15.40 2.55 -3.69
N PRO A 318 16.41 3.42 -3.89
CA PRO A 318 17.09 4.02 -2.75
C PRO A 318 16.17 5.00 -2.00
N THR A 319 16.44 5.20 -0.72
CA THR A 319 15.83 6.27 0.06
C THR A 319 16.08 7.61 -0.60
N ARG A 320 15.05 8.46 -0.63
CA ARG A 320 15.11 9.78 -1.27
C ARG A 320 14.21 10.78 -0.57
N TRP A 321 14.57 12.04 -0.69
CA TRP A 321 13.75 13.15 -0.20
C TRP A 321 13.10 13.86 -1.36
N THR A 322 11.78 14.03 -1.35
CA THR A 322 11.11 14.97 -2.24
C THR A 322 10.88 16.29 -1.53
N VAL A 323 11.15 17.39 -2.23
CA VAL A 323 10.96 18.74 -1.69
C VAL A 323 10.05 19.53 -2.62
N ARG A 324 8.91 19.97 -2.10
CA ARG A 324 8.06 20.97 -2.76
C ARG A 324 8.49 22.35 -2.30
N LEU A 325 8.95 23.19 -3.22
CA LEU A 325 9.53 24.48 -2.89
C LEU A 325 8.47 25.47 -2.38
N GLY A 326 8.76 26.18 -1.28
CA GLY A 326 7.92 27.27 -0.76
C GLY A 326 8.14 28.61 -1.47
N GLY A 327 9.25 28.74 -2.17
CA GLY A 327 9.70 29.95 -2.88
C GLY A 327 10.59 29.57 -4.08
N PRO A 328 11.15 30.56 -4.78
CA PRO A 328 12.09 30.29 -5.86
C PRO A 328 13.41 29.68 -5.33
N LEU A 329 14.02 28.78 -6.11
CA LEU A 329 15.32 28.16 -5.82
C LEU A 329 16.24 28.33 -7.03
N GLU A 330 17.36 29.00 -6.83
CA GLU A 330 18.38 29.20 -7.86
C GLU A 330 19.32 27.99 -7.96
N LEU A 331 19.37 27.39 -9.15
CA LEU A 331 20.35 26.39 -9.56
C LEU A 331 21.25 27.01 -10.65
N PRO A 332 22.44 26.45 -10.93
CA PRO A 332 23.42 27.07 -11.84
C PRO A 332 22.86 27.48 -13.22
N ASP A 333 21.93 26.70 -13.77
CA ASP A 333 21.40 26.90 -15.12
C ASP A 333 19.90 27.21 -15.16
N ILE A 334 19.22 27.16 -14.01
CA ILE A 334 17.76 27.27 -13.92
C ILE A 334 17.34 27.84 -12.56
N THR A 335 16.35 28.73 -12.55
CA THR A 335 15.61 29.07 -11.33
C THR A 335 14.30 28.30 -11.29
N LEU A 336 14.15 27.44 -10.29
CA LEU A 336 12.90 26.76 -9.98
C LEU A 336 11.95 27.72 -9.25
N ARG A 337 10.64 27.54 -9.46
CA ARG A 337 9.58 28.38 -8.88
C ARG A 337 8.98 27.73 -7.63
N ALA A 338 8.27 28.54 -6.85
CA ALA A 338 7.44 28.04 -5.76
C ALA A 338 6.44 26.98 -6.26
N GLY A 339 6.31 25.90 -5.51
CA GLY A 339 5.44 24.77 -5.81
C GLY A 339 6.02 23.74 -6.79
N GLU A 340 7.19 23.98 -7.38
CA GLU A 340 7.92 22.97 -8.13
C GLU A 340 8.58 21.96 -7.18
N TRP A 341 8.89 20.78 -7.71
CA TRP A 341 9.42 19.66 -6.95
C TRP A 341 10.87 19.39 -7.31
N ILE A 342 11.63 18.93 -6.32
CA ILE A 342 12.96 18.34 -6.52
C ILE A 342 13.08 17.04 -5.73
N GLU A 343 14.01 16.19 -6.14
CA GLU A 343 14.51 15.07 -5.34
C GLU A 343 15.92 15.35 -4.84
N LEU A 344 16.17 14.95 -3.60
CA LEU A 344 17.48 14.91 -2.99
C LEU A 344 17.88 13.48 -2.66
N SER A 345 19.18 13.24 -2.56
CA SER A 345 19.74 12.01 -2.01
C SER A 345 19.29 11.77 -0.57
N ASP A 346 19.42 10.53 -0.10
CA ASP A 346 19.12 10.10 1.28
C ASP A 346 19.75 11.01 2.35
N ASP A 347 21.04 11.32 2.19
CA ASP A 347 21.82 12.22 3.05
C ASP A 347 21.57 13.72 2.79
N ILE A 348 20.63 14.06 1.91
CA ILE A 348 20.24 15.44 1.56
C ILE A 348 21.40 16.24 0.92
N SER A 349 22.54 15.60 0.61
CA SER A 349 23.76 16.27 0.15
C SER A 349 23.76 16.62 -1.34
N ARG A 350 22.84 16.04 -2.12
CA ARG A 350 22.80 16.20 -3.58
C ARG A 350 21.38 16.30 -4.11
N ILE A 351 21.16 17.17 -5.10
CA ILE A 351 19.95 17.16 -5.93
C ILE A 351 20.09 16.04 -6.96
N THR A 352 19.16 15.09 -6.95
CA THR A 352 19.16 13.91 -7.84
C THR A 352 18.20 14.08 -9.01
N ALA A 353 17.07 14.77 -8.81
CA ALA A 353 16.14 15.11 -9.88
C ALA A 353 15.45 16.46 -9.63
N ILE A 354 14.91 17.06 -10.69
CA ILE A 354 14.07 18.25 -10.65
C ILE A 354 12.86 18.04 -11.56
N TRP A 355 11.69 18.53 -11.16
CA TRP A 355 10.47 18.48 -11.98
C TRP A 355 9.91 19.89 -12.21
N PRO A 356 10.49 20.62 -13.17
CA PRO A 356 9.97 21.92 -13.52
C PRO A 356 8.61 21.77 -14.20
N ARG A 357 7.64 22.59 -13.80
CA ARG A 357 6.33 22.66 -14.44
C ARG A 357 6.34 23.52 -15.70
N SER A 358 7.36 24.38 -15.82
CA SER A 358 7.56 25.25 -16.96
C SER A 358 8.65 24.70 -17.88
N ASP A 359 8.68 25.21 -19.12
CA ASP A 359 9.74 24.90 -20.06
C ASP A 359 11.07 25.46 -19.52
N VAL A 360 12.04 24.58 -19.34
CA VAL A 360 13.37 24.93 -18.81
C VAL A 360 14.42 24.71 -19.88
N LYS A 361 15.32 25.68 -20.01
CA LYS A 361 16.56 25.50 -20.77
C LYS A 361 17.68 25.10 -19.81
N ALA A 362 18.15 23.86 -19.89
CA ALA A 362 19.28 23.38 -19.08
C ALA A 362 20.29 22.68 -20.00
N TYR A 363 21.58 23.04 -19.92
CA TYR A 363 22.65 22.38 -20.69
C TYR A 363 22.34 22.18 -22.20
N ARG A 364 21.72 23.19 -22.85
CA ARG A 364 21.26 23.15 -24.26
C ARG A 364 20.04 22.24 -24.55
N LEU A 365 19.42 21.67 -23.53
CA LEU A 365 18.12 20.98 -23.60
C LEU A 365 16.99 21.95 -23.30
N VAL A 366 15.84 21.72 -23.93
CA VAL A 366 14.57 22.29 -23.51
C VAL A 366 13.74 21.17 -22.87
N VAL A 367 13.63 21.17 -21.55
CA VAL A 367 12.72 20.30 -20.81
C VAL A 367 11.35 20.97 -20.84
N ARG A 368 10.35 20.35 -21.46
CA ARG A 368 9.01 20.94 -21.61
C ARG A 368 8.05 20.35 -20.60
N ALA A 369 7.62 21.16 -19.63
CA ALA A 369 6.76 20.72 -18.53
C ALA A 369 7.23 19.40 -17.86
N GLY A 370 8.53 19.28 -17.60
CA GLY A 370 9.14 18.09 -17.00
C GLY A 370 9.42 16.93 -17.96
N ILE A 371 9.09 17.07 -19.25
CA ILE A 371 9.34 16.06 -20.29
C ILE A 371 10.59 16.45 -21.08
N VAL A 372 11.59 15.57 -21.12
CA VAL A 372 12.74 15.71 -22.00
C VAL A 372 12.39 15.13 -23.37
N PRO A 373 12.34 15.93 -24.45
CA PRO A 373 12.09 15.39 -25.79
C PRO A 373 13.28 14.53 -26.21
N ILE A 374 13.05 13.23 -26.41
CA ILE A 374 14.07 12.29 -26.90
C ILE A 374 14.11 12.40 -28.44
N PRO A 375 15.25 12.78 -29.04
CA PRO A 375 15.42 12.76 -30.49
C PRO A 375 15.14 11.36 -31.06
N LEU A 376 14.24 11.28 -32.05
CA LEU A 376 13.94 10.05 -32.77
C LEU A 376 14.38 10.18 -34.23
N ARG A 377 14.83 9.07 -34.79
CA ARG A 377 15.04 8.89 -36.23
C ARG A 377 13.69 8.81 -36.95
N LYS A 378 13.71 8.96 -38.27
CA LYS A 378 12.49 8.86 -39.11
C LYS A 378 11.78 7.50 -39.00
N ASP A 379 12.48 6.45 -38.58
CA ASP A 379 11.96 5.09 -38.35
C ASP A 379 11.43 4.87 -36.92
N GLY A 380 11.38 5.91 -36.08
CA GLY A 380 10.89 5.86 -34.70
C GLY A 380 11.90 5.36 -33.67
N ARG A 381 13.12 4.98 -34.07
CA ARG A 381 14.17 4.57 -33.12
C ARG A 381 14.82 5.79 -32.45
N ILE A 382 15.35 5.61 -31.24
CA ILE A 382 16.09 6.66 -30.52
C ILE A 382 17.33 7.07 -31.32
N ASP A 383 17.45 8.36 -31.62
CA ASP A 383 18.63 8.92 -32.27
C ASP A 383 19.73 9.18 -31.23
N LEU A 384 20.60 8.19 -31.03
CA LEU A 384 21.72 8.30 -30.09
C LEU A 384 22.63 9.51 -30.36
N ALA A 385 22.85 9.88 -31.63
CA ALA A 385 23.67 11.04 -31.98
C ALA A 385 22.97 12.35 -31.59
N GLY A 386 21.67 12.43 -31.85
CA GLY A 386 20.80 13.49 -31.34
C GLY A 386 20.83 13.57 -29.81
N CYS A 387 20.66 12.45 -29.11
CA CYS A 387 20.70 12.39 -27.65
C CYS A 387 22.06 12.84 -27.07
N LEU A 388 23.18 12.43 -27.67
CA LEU A 388 24.53 12.87 -27.28
C LEU A 388 24.72 14.37 -27.55
N LYS A 389 24.32 14.86 -28.72
CA LYS A 389 24.40 16.28 -29.10
C LYS A 389 23.55 17.16 -28.18
N SER A 390 22.40 16.65 -27.78
CA SER A 390 21.49 17.29 -26.84
C SER A 390 21.91 17.06 -25.38
N GLY A 391 22.94 16.27 -25.06
CA GLY A 391 23.38 16.04 -23.68
C GLY A 391 22.43 15.19 -22.82
N ILE A 392 21.49 14.48 -23.44
CA ILE A 392 20.59 13.51 -22.77
C ILE A 392 21.38 12.27 -22.34
N LEU A 393 22.29 11.82 -23.20
CA LEU A 393 23.23 10.73 -22.90
C LEU A 393 24.63 11.33 -22.72
N ARG A 394 25.40 10.77 -21.79
CA ARG A 394 26.84 11.06 -21.66
C ARG A 394 27.66 9.80 -21.96
N PRO A 395 28.80 9.91 -22.65
CA PRO A 395 29.73 8.79 -22.79
C PRO A 395 30.21 8.35 -21.40
N ARG A 396 30.30 7.03 -21.19
CA ARG A 396 30.61 6.40 -19.90
C ARG A 396 31.94 6.88 -19.26
N GLY A 397 32.84 7.51 -20.01
CA GLY A 397 34.13 8.03 -19.52
C GLY A 397 34.15 9.49 -19.04
N GLU A 398 33.15 10.33 -19.34
CA GLU A 398 33.16 11.74 -18.90
C GLU A 398 32.62 11.96 -17.48
N ALA A 399 31.86 10.99 -16.94
CA ALA A 399 31.30 11.09 -15.60
C ALA A 399 32.35 10.90 -14.48
N GLU A 400 33.48 10.26 -14.78
CA GLU A 400 34.56 10.03 -13.82
C GLU A 400 35.49 11.25 -13.69
N ALA A 401 35.66 12.04 -14.75
CA ALA A 401 36.51 13.23 -14.75
C ALA A 401 35.94 14.40 -13.91
N GLN A 402 34.62 14.46 -13.68
CA GLN A 402 33.98 15.49 -12.84
C GLN A 402 33.89 15.12 -11.35
N ARG A 403 34.25 13.89 -10.96
CA ARG A 403 34.32 13.49 -9.53
C ARG A 403 35.68 13.80 -8.88
N GLY A 404 36.64 14.33 -9.65
CA GLY A 404 38.01 14.61 -9.22
C GLY A 404 38.38 16.09 -9.06
N CYS A 405 37.40 17.01 -8.95
CA CYS A 405 37.65 18.43 -8.70
C CYS A 405 36.89 18.93 -7.47
#